data_AF-A0A396NN68-F1
#
_entry.id   AF-A0A396NN68-F1
#
_cell.length_a   1.000
_cell.length_b   1.000
_cell.length_c   1.000
_cell.angle_alpha   90.00
_cell.angle_beta   90.00
_cell.angle_gamma   90.00
#
_symmetry.space_group_name_H-M   'P 1'
#
loop_
_entity.id
_entity.type
_entity.pdbx_description
1 polymer ?
#
loop_
_entity_poly.entity_id
_entity_poly.type
_entity_poly.pdbx_seq_one_letter_code
_entity_poly.pdbx_strand_id
1 'polypeptide(L)' 'MANNRPMTEDEKKLLQTQHRMEAIEARNCQKERKARTRRLIQIGAILESVFPEVQTMELDDVKMELKKRLNA' A
#
# COMPACT_ATOMS: atom_id res chain seq x y z
N MET A 1 7.03 -13.11 37.23
CA MET A 1 8.04 -12.06 37.46
C MET A 1 8.86 -11.95 36.19
N ALA A 2 9.02 -10.75 35.62
CA ALA A 2 9.87 -10.56 34.45
C ALA A 2 11.32 -10.89 34.84
N ASN A 3 11.99 -11.73 34.05
CA ASN A 3 13.39 -12.03 34.25
C ASN A 3 14.22 -10.75 33.97
N ASN A 4 14.57 -10.01 35.02
CA ASN A 4 15.44 -8.82 34.95
C ASN A 4 16.93 -9.20 34.81
N ARG A 5 17.26 -10.18 33.97
CA ARG A 5 18.68 -10.43 33.66
C ARG A 5 19.21 -9.26 32.81
N PRO A 6 20.36 -8.66 33.15
CA PRO A 6 20.95 -7.61 32.33
C PRO A 6 21.29 -8.20 30.96
N MET A 7 20.77 -7.57 29.91
CA MET A 7 20.99 -8.00 28.53
C MET A 7 22.47 -7.88 28.17
N THR A 8 23.05 -8.95 27.64
CA THR A 8 24.44 -8.99 27.19
C THR A 8 24.65 -8.12 25.96
N GLU A 9 25.90 -7.72 25.69
CA GLU A 9 26.22 -6.89 24.52
C GLU A 9 25.90 -7.59 23.19
N ASP A 10 26.04 -8.91 23.12
CA ASP A 10 25.70 -9.68 21.93
C ASP A 10 24.18 -9.72 21.69
N GLU A 11 23.38 -9.86 22.75
CA GLU A 11 21.91 -9.76 22.67
C GLU A 11 21.47 -8.35 22.22
N LYS A 12 22.16 -7.29 22.68
CA LYS A 12 21.91 -5.90 22.23
C LYS A 12 22.19 -5.74 20.74
N LYS A 13 23.31 -6.28 20.27
CA LYS A 13 23.70 -6.21 18.87
C LYS A 13 22.76 -7.00 17.96
N LEU A 14 22.31 -8.18 18.43
CA LEU A 14 21.32 -8.99 17.72
C LEU A 14 19.99 -8.24 17.59
N LEU A 15 19.47 -7.70 18.70
CA LEU A 15 18.21 -6.95 18.72
C LEU A 15 18.30 -5.70 17.83
N GLN A 16 19.42 -4.98 17.86
CA GLN A 16 19.61 -3.81 17.01
C GLN A 16 19.63 -4.18 15.51
N THR A 17 20.21 -5.33 15.15
CA THR A 17 20.20 -5.82 13.77
C THR A 17 18.79 -6.19 13.33
N GLN A 18 18.02 -6.86 14.20
CA GLN A 18 16.62 -7.20 13.95
C GLN A 18 15.78 -5.93 13.72
N HIS A 19 15.89 -4.92 14.58
CA HIS A 19 15.16 -3.65 14.42
C HIS A 19 15.51 -2.94 13.10
N ARG A 20 16.78 -3.03 12.64
CA ARG A 20 17.17 -2.47 11.34
C ARG A 20 16.50 -3.21 10.19
N MET A 21 16.40 -4.54 10.26
CA MET A 21 15.71 -5.34 9.26
C MET A 21 14.21 -5.01 9.22
N GLU A 22 13.54 -5.00 10.37
CA GLU A 22 12.12 -4.64 10.49
C GLU A 22 11.83 -3.23 9.95
N ALA A 23 12.69 -2.26 10.24
CA ALA A 23 12.56 -0.89 9.73
C ALA A 23 12.69 -0.83 8.18
N ILE A 24 13.57 -1.65 7.59
CA ILE A 24 13.71 -1.76 6.14
C ILE A 24 12.47 -2.39 5.52
N GLU A 25 11.96 -3.47 6.10
CA GLU A 25 10.74 -4.15 5.64
C GLU A 25 9.52 -3.22 5.71
N ALA A 26 9.31 -2.56 6.85
CA ALA A 26 8.24 -1.58 7.01
C ALA A 26 8.33 -0.45 5.97
N ARG A 27 9.55 0.04 5.70
CA ARG A 27 9.78 1.05 4.65
C ARG A 27 9.45 0.53 3.26
N ASN A 28 9.78 -0.73 2.95
CA ASN A 28 9.48 -1.33 1.66
C ASN A 28 7.97 -1.52 1.48
N CYS A 29 7.25 -2.05 2.47
CA CYS A 29 5.80 -2.13 2.44
C CYS A 29 5.14 -0.75 2.25
N GLN A 30 5.67 0.29 2.91
CA GLN A 30 5.18 1.65 2.74
C GLN A 30 5.42 2.18 1.32
N LYS A 31 6.58 1.90 0.72
CA LYS A 31 6.90 2.29 -0.66
C LYS A 31 5.93 1.63 -1.65
N GLU A 32 5.67 0.33 -1.50
CA GLU A 32 4.74 -0.42 -2.34
C GLU A 32 3.32 0.12 -2.25
N ARG A 33 2.82 0.38 -1.03
CA ARG A 33 1.50 1.00 -0.82
C ARG A 33 1.39 2.38 -1.48
N LYS A 34 2.42 3.23 -1.34
CA LYS A 34 2.47 4.55 -1.98
C LYS A 34 2.51 4.44 -3.51
N ALA A 35 3.30 3.51 -4.05
CA ALA A 35 3.37 3.26 -5.49
C ALA A 35 2.02 2.78 -6.05
N ARG A 36 1.37 1.83 -5.37
CA ARG A 36 0.03 1.34 -5.73
C ARG A 36 -1.00 2.47 -5.72
N THR A 37 -1.02 3.27 -4.65
CA THR A 37 -1.97 4.39 -4.52
C THR A 37 -1.76 5.43 -5.62
N ARG A 38 -0.50 5.80 -5.90
CA ARG A 38 -0.16 6.71 -7.01
C ARG A 38 -0.65 6.18 -8.36
N ARG A 39 -0.41 4.90 -8.64
CA ARG A 39 -0.88 4.25 -9.88
C ARG A 39 -2.40 4.29 -9.99
N LEU A 40 -3.13 3.97 -8.91
CA LEU A 40 -4.60 4.01 -8.92
C LEU A 40 -5.15 5.41 -9.17
N ILE A 41 -4.56 6.45 -8.53
CA ILE A 41 -4.95 7.85 -8.76
C ILE A 41 -4.69 8.26 -10.20
N GLN A 42 -3.54 7.90 -10.77
CA GLN A 42 -3.22 8.23 -12.16
C GLN A 42 -4.18 7.54 -13.14
N ILE A 43 -4.50 6.26 -12.90
CA ILE A 43 -5.49 5.54 -13.71
C ILE A 43 -6.86 6.21 -13.60
N GLY A 44 -7.29 6.60 -12.40
CA GLY A 44 -8.55 7.31 -12.17
C GLY A 44 -8.60 8.65 -12.90
N ALA A 45 -7.54 9.45 -12.81
CA ALA A 45 -7.45 10.73 -13.52
C ALA A 45 -7.51 10.56 -15.05
N ILE A 46 -6.85 9.54 -15.60
CA ILE A 46 -6.96 9.22 -17.03
C ILE A 46 -8.39 8.80 -17.37
N LEU A 47 -9.03 7.95 -16.56
CA LEU A 47 -10.41 7.52 -16.78
C LEU A 47 -11.37 8.71 -16.80
N GLU A 48 -11.31 9.59 -15.81
CA GLU A 48 -12.14 10.81 -15.75
C GLU A 48 -11.92 11.73 -16.95
N SER A 49 -10.69 11.79 -17.48
CA SER A 49 -10.39 12.64 -18.65
C SER A 49 -11.04 12.16 -19.95
N VAL A 50 -11.24 10.84 -20.10
CA VAL A 50 -11.83 10.24 -21.31
C VAL A 50 -13.30 9.85 -21.13
N PHE A 51 -13.76 9.76 -19.88
CA PHE A 51 -15.12 9.38 -19.51
C PHE A 51 -15.59 10.23 -18.32
N PRO A 52 -15.93 11.51 -18.54
CA PRO A 52 -16.24 12.46 -17.45
C PRO A 52 -17.46 12.09 -16.61
N GLU A 53 -18.42 11.36 -17.18
CA GLU A 53 -19.63 10.92 -16.48
C GLU A 53 -19.30 10.02 -15.27
N VAL A 54 -18.12 9.37 -15.27
CA VAL A 54 -17.63 8.54 -14.17
C VAL A 54 -17.53 9.28 -12.84
N GLN A 55 -17.35 10.61 -12.84
CA GLN A 55 -17.19 11.42 -11.63
C GLN A 55 -18.44 11.46 -10.76
N THR A 56 -19.61 11.31 -11.37
CA THR A 56 -20.92 11.37 -10.69
C THR A 56 -21.56 10.00 -10.48
N MET A 57 -20.91 8.93 -10.96
CA MET A 57 -21.41 7.57 -10.87
C MET A 57 -20.93 6.92 -9.57
N GLU A 58 -21.78 6.05 -9.00
CA GLU A 58 -21.35 5.17 -7.91
C GLU A 58 -20.38 4.10 -8.42
N LEU A 59 -19.51 3.60 -7.55
CA LEU A 59 -18.43 2.67 -7.95
C LEU A 59 -18.96 1.40 -8.64
N ASP A 60 -20.12 0.90 -8.22
CA ASP A 60 -20.74 -0.27 -8.84
C ASP A 60 -21.29 0.05 -10.24
N ASP A 61 -21.84 1.24 -10.45
CA ASP A 61 -22.33 1.69 -11.76
C ASP A 61 -21.15 1.85 -12.74
N VAL A 62 -20.04 2.43 -12.28
CA VAL A 62 -18.80 2.53 -13.08
C VAL A 62 -18.33 1.14 -13.51
N LYS A 63 -18.32 0.18 -12.59
CA LYS A 63 -17.91 -1.20 -12.88
C LYS A 63 -18.83 -1.85 -13.92
N MET A 64 -20.14 -1.69 -13.78
CA MET A 64 -21.13 -2.26 -14.71
C MET A 64 -21.03 -1.63 -16.10
N GLU A 65 -20.89 -0.30 -16.18
CA GLU A 65 -20.78 0.43 -17.44
C GLU A 65 -19.46 0.09 -18.17
N LEU A 66 -18.34 -0.01 -17.46
CA LEU A 66 -17.07 -0.42 -18.07
C LEU A 66 -17.12 -1.86 -18.60
N LYS A 67 -17.75 -2.79 -17.88
CA LYS A 67 -17.99 -4.15 -18.37
C LYS A 67 -18.80 -4.17 -19.67
N LYS A 68 -19.88 -3.39 -19.70
CA LYS A 68 -20.74 -3.24 -20.89
C LYS A 68 -19.98 -2.66 -22.08
N ARG A 69 -19.15 -1.64 -21.88
CA ARG A 69 -18.36 -1.00 -22.95
C ARG A 69 -17.22 -1.86 -23.47
N LEU A 70 -16.60 -2.64 -22.58
CA LEU A 70 -15.43 -3.48 -22.91
C LEU A 70 -15.81 -4.92 -23.31
N ASN A 71 -17.10 -5.25 -23.36
CA ASN A 71 -17.62 -6.60 -23.60
C ASN A 71 -16.96 -7.64 -22.66
N ALA A 72 -16.79 -7.28 -21.39
CA ALA A 72 -16.06 -8.05 -20.37
C ALA A 72 -16.90 -8.36 -19.13
#